data_AF-A0A971YRX7-F1
#
_entry.id   AF-A0A971YRX7-F1
#
_cell.length_a   1.000
_cell.length_b   1.000
_cell.length_c   1.000
_cell.angle_alpha   90.00
_cell.angle_beta   90.00
_cell.angle_gamma   90.00
#
_symmetry.space_group_name_H-M   'P 1'
#
loop_
_entity.id
_entity.type
_entity.pdbx_description
1 polymer ?
#
loop_
_entity_poly.entity_id
_entity_poly.type
_entity_poly.pdbx_seq_one_letter_code
_entity_poly.pdbx_strand_id
1 'polypeptide(L)' 'MDDTLNQLKFVLITGLSGAGKTETVRILEDLGYFCVDNLPPALIPKFAELCIQSEGKVNHVALVCDIRG' A
#
# COMPACT_ATOMS: atom_id res chain seq x y z
N MET A 1 14.87 -21.32 -14.04
CA MET A 1 14.55 -21.39 -12.61
C MET A 1 14.04 -20.01 -12.27
N ASP A 2 12.75 -19.92 -11.98
CA ASP A 2 11.98 -18.67 -12.01
C ASP A 2 12.37 -17.73 -10.83
N ASP A 3 13.19 -16.72 -11.09
CA ASP A 3 13.57 -15.65 -10.15
C ASP A 3 12.41 -14.65 -9.89
N THR A 4 11.15 -15.08 -9.95
CA THR A 4 9.98 -14.26 -9.55
C THR A 4 9.71 -14.39 -8.03
N LEU A 5 10.77 -14.38 -7.21
CA LEU A 5 10.68 -14.52 -5.76
C LEU A 5 10.59 -13.14 -5.08
N ASN A 6 9.39 -12.80 -4.61
CA ASN A 6 9.05 -11.70 -3.69
C ASN A 6 9.44 -10.26 -4.11
N GLN A 7 8.92 -9.78 -5.25
CA GLN A 7 8.91 -8.34 -5.50
C GLN A 7 7.85 -7.65 -4.62
N LEU A 8 8.27 -6.65 -3.83
CA LEU A 8 7.38 -5.77 -3.07
C LEU A 8 6.40 -5.10 -4.04
N LYS A 9 5.12 -5.46 -3.95
CA LYS A 9 4.02 -4.80 -4.65
C LYS A 9 3.46 -3.68 -3.79
N PHE A 10 3.66 -2.46 -4.27
CA PHE A 10 3.23 -1.25 -3.58
C PHE A 10 2.15 -0.55 -4.40
N VAL A 11 0.97 -0.36 -3.80
CA VAL A 11 -0.21 0.23 -4.45
C VAL A 11 -0.55 1.54 -3.74
N LEU A 12 -0.66 2.63 -4.48
CA LEU A 12 -1.14 3.91 -3.97
C LEU A 12 -2.58 4.11 -4.40
N ILE A 13 -3.49 4.22 -3.44
CA ILE A 13 -4.90 4.50 -3.61
C ILE A 13 -5.11 5.98 -3.37
N THR A 14 -5.68 6.66 -4.36
CA THR A 14 -6.05 8.07 -4.28
C THR A 14 -7.36 8.29 -5.01
N GLY A 15 -7.89 9.51 -4.93
CA GLY A 15 -9.16 9.88 -5.55
C GLY A 15 -9.93 10.86 -4.68
N LEU A 16 -10.96 11.48 -5.27
CA LEU A 16 -11.84 12.41 -4.58
C LEU A 16 -12.68 11.71 -3.49
N SER A 17 -13.36 12.51 -2.66
CA SER A 17 -14.36 11.97 -1.73
C SER A 17 -15.45 11.22 -2.50
N GLY A 18 -15.81 10.01 -2.05
CA GLY A 18 -16.79 9.16 -2.73
C GLY A 18 -16.25 8.34 -3.91
N ALA A 19 -14.96 8.44 -4.27
CA ALA A 19 -14.36 7.68 -5.38
C ALA A 19 -14.17 6.16 -5.10
N GLY A 20 -14.69 5.64 -3.99
CA GLY A 20 -14.60 4.22 -3.66
C GLY A 20 -13.29 3.77 -2.98
N LYS A 21 -12.44 4.70 -2.50
CA LYS A 21 -11.15 4.37 -1.85
C LYS A 21 -11.29 3.32 -0.74
N THR A 22 -12.33 3.44 0.09
CA THR A 22 -12.63 2.49 1.17
C THR A 22 -12.96 1.09 0.67
N GLU A 23 -13.72 0.97 -0.42
CA GLU A 23 -14.03 -0.34 -1.00
C GLU A 23 -12.81 -0.95 -1.70
N THR A 24 -11.98 -0.13 -2.35
CA THR A 24 -10.71 -0.59 -2.91
C THR A 24 -9.78 -1.16 -1.83
N VAL A 25 -9.71 -0.50 -0.66
CA VAL A 25 -8.94 -1.01 0.49
C VAL A 25 -9.45 -2.38 0.93
N ARG A 26 -10.76 -2.54 1.14
CA ARG A 26 -11.36 -3.81 1.57
C ARG A 26 -11.04 -4.96 0.61
N ILE A 27 -11.18 -4.70 -0.69
CA ILE A 27 -10.84 -5.71 -1.72
C ILE A 27 -9.35 -6.06 -1.66
N LEU A 28 -8.47 -5.09 -1.43
CA LEU A 28 -7.03 -5.34 -1.33
C LEU A 28 -6.68 -6.11 -0.05
N GLU A 29 -7.33 -5.82 1.08
CA GLU A 29 -7.19 -6.60 2.32
C GLU A 29 -7.59 -8.06 2.10
N ASP A 30 -8.72 -8.31 1.44
CA ASP A 30 -9.17 -9.66 1.07
C ASP A 30 -8.18 -10.39 0.15
N LEU A 31 -7.46 -9.64 -0.69
CA LEU A 31 -6.38 -10.14 -1.55
C LEU A 31 -5.03 -10.30 -0.82
N GLY A 32 -4.97 -10.02 0.48
CA GLY A 32 -3.77 -10.18 1.31
C GLY A 32 -2.80 -8.99 1.29
N TYR A 33 -3.26 -7.79 0.90
CA TYR A 33 -2.48 -6.56 1.02
C TYR A 33 -2.53 -6.01 2.43
N PHE A 34 -1.38 -5.53 2.91
CA PHE A 34 -1.29 -4.68 4.08
C PHE A 34 -1.76 -3.27 3.71
N CYS A 35 -2.95 -2.90 4.15
CA CYS A 35 -3.56 -1.62 3.84
C CYS A 35 -3.31 -0.58 4.95
N VAL A 36 -2.91 0.63 4.57
CA VAL A 36 -2.77 1.78 5.48
C VAL A 36 -3.60 2.92 4.93
N ASP A 37 -4.52 3.43 5.74
CA ASP A 37 -5.36 4.58 5.39
C ASP A 37 -4.78 5.89 5.96
N ASN A 38 -5.09 7.01 5.30
CA ASN A 38 -4.71 8.38 5.69
C ASN A 38 -3.22 8.58 6.00
N LEU A 39 -2.31 7.93 5.24
CA LEU A 39 -0.88 8.17 5.41
C LEU A 39 -0.50 9.51 4.74
N PRO A 40 0.13 10.45 5.48
CA PRO A 40 0.64 11.69 4.88
C PRO A 40 1.61 11.40 3.72
N PRO A 41 1.54 12.14 2.60
CA PRO A 41 2.42 11.93 1.45
C PRO A 41 3.92 11.93 1.81
N ALA A 42 4.31 12.76 2.78
CA ALA A 42 5.68 12.89 3.25
C ALA A 42 6.22 11.62 3.93
N LEU A 43 5.35 10.74 4.45
CA LEU A 43 5.74 9.50 5.13
C LEU A 43 5.77 8.29 4.20
N ILE A 44 5.22 8.39 2.97
CA ILE A 44 5.22 7.32 1.97
C ILE A 44 6.64 6.77 1.70
N PRO A 45 7.68 7.61 1.47
CA PRO A 45 9.02 7.10 1.20
C PRO A 45 9.58 6.32 2.40
N LYS A 46 9.35 6.84 3.63
CA LYS A 46 9.85 6.19 4.84
C LYS A 46 9.16 4.86 5.10
N PHE A 47 7.86 4.79 4.81
CA PHE A 47 7.10 3.55 4.91
C PHE A 47 7.57 2.52 3.88
N ALA A 48 7.85 2.94 2.65
CA ALA A 48 8.40 2.05 1.62
C ALA A 48 9.78 1.47 2.01
N GLU A 49 10.67 2.29 2.60
CA GLU A 49 11.96 1.82 3.15
C GLU A 49 11.77 0.72 4.19
N LEU A 50 10.82 0.90 5.12
CA LEU A 50 10.52 -0.10 6.16
C LEU A 50 9.98 -1.39 5.56
N CYS A 51 9.16 -1.32 4.50
CA CYS A 51 8.65 -2.49 3.81
C CYS A 51 9.78 -3.28 3.13
N ILE A 52 10.72 -2.58 2.48
CA ILE A 52 11.90 -3.20 1.87
C ILE A 52 12.76 -3.89 2.95
N GLN A 53 12.92 -3.27 4.12
CA GLN A 53 13.66 -3.83 5.25
C GLN A 53 12.94 -4.98 5.96
N SER A 54 11.67 -5.24 5.63
CA SER A 54 10.88 -6.30 6.28
C SER A 54 11.27 -7.72 5.84
N GLU A 55 12.29 -7.87 4.98
CA GLU A 55 12.82 -9.16 4.47
C GLU A 55 11.72 -10.09 3.92
N GLY A 56 10.73 -9.49 3.27
CA GLY A 56 9.64 -10.22 2.64
C GLY A 56 8.51 -10.64 3.58
N LYS A 57 8.45 -10.10 4.81
CA LYS A 57 7.28 -10.24 5.69
C LYS A 57 6.08 -9.44 5.19
N VAL A 58 6.33 -8.34 4.48
CA VAL A 58 5.29 -7.53 3.85
C VAL A 58 5.62 -7.35 2.38
N ASN A 59 4.95 -8.12 1.51
CA ASN A 59 5.19 -8.10 0.06
C ASN A 59 4.07 -7.41 -0.73
N HIS A 60 2.93 -7.18 -0.11
CA HIS A 60 1.76 -6.58 -0.73
C HIS A 60 1.31 -5.43 0.18
N VAL A 61 1.47 -4.20 -0.28
CA VAL A 61 1.17 -2.98 0.48
C VAL A 61 0.23 -2.12 -0.33
N ALA A 62 -0.81 -1.62 0.32
CA ALA A 62 -1.69 -0.60 -0.23
C ALA A 62 -1.73 0.61 0.70
N LEU A 63 -1.47 1.80 0.17
CA LEU A 63 -1.53 3.06 0.92
C LEU A 63 -2.64 3.92 0.36
N VAL A 64 -3.51 4.42 1.22
CA VAL A 64 -4.45 5.48 0.85
C VAL A 64 -3.83 6.82 1.17
N CYS A 65 -3.77 7.68 0.16
CA CYS A 65 -3.30 9.05 0.28
C CYS A 65 -4.42 10.01 -0.12
N ASP A 66 -4.75 10.93 0.79
CA ASP A 66 -5.70 12.01 0.58
C ASP A 66 -4.97 13.34 0.72
N ILE A 67 -5.16 14.25 -0.24
CA ILE A 67 -4.55 15.59 -0.27
C ILE A 67 -5.03 16.51 0.88
N ARG A 68 -5.93 16.01 1.74
CA ARG A 68 -6.35 16.70 2.96
C ARG A 68 -5.28 16.73 4.06
N GLY A 69 -4.08 16.19 3.82
CA GLY A 69 -2.91 16.23 4.71
C GLY A 69 -1.65 16.74 4.03
#